data_AF-A0A964GNR9-F1
#
_entry.id   AF-A0A964GNR9-F1
#
_cell.length_a   1.000
_cell.length_b   1.000
_cell.length_c   1.000
_cell.angle_alpha   90.00
_cell.angle_beta   90.00
_cell.angle_gamma   90.00
#
_symmetry.space_group_name_H-M   'P 1'
#
loop_
_entity.id
_entity.type
_entity.pdbx_description
1 polymer ?
#
loop_
_entity_poly.entity_id
_entity_poly.type
_entity_poly.pdbx_seq_one_letter_code
_entity_poly.pdbx_strand_id
1 'polypeptide(L)'
;MRYMTVRKFASESGYTEDAIRSKIRDGIWRLGEIWLKAPDGRTLIDMEGYESWVEAGAGSGQSQTRASRSRSCSGVLGAASASRSSPPPLI
;
A
#
# COMPACT_ATOMS: atom_id res chain seq x y z
N MET A 1 -26.17 0.46 14.44
CA MET A 1 -26.01 -0.92 13.94
C MET A 1 -24.51 -1.19 13.91
N ARG A 2 -24.02 -2.27 14.53
CA ARG A 2 -22.57 -2.53 14.59
C ARG A 2 -22.03 -3.15 13.29
N TYR A 3 -22.87 -3.95 12.62
CA TYR A 3 -22.49 -4.66 11.39
C TYR A 3 -23.17 -4.05 10.16
N MET A 4 -22.40 -3.87 9.09
CA MET A 4 -22.88 -3.32 7.83
C MET A 4 -22.39 -4.15 6.65
N THR A 5 -23.17 -4.19 5.56
CA THR A 5 -22.74 -4.88 4.34
C THR A 5 -21.63 -4.10 3.65
N VAL A 6 -20.78 -4.80 2.90
CA VAL A 6 -19.68 -4.19 2.11
C VAL A 6 -20.17 -3.04 1.25
N ARG A 7 -21.32 -3.18 0.58
CA ARG A 7 -21.90 -2.13 -0.27
C ARG A 7 -22.27 -0.86 0.50
N LYS A 8 -22.84 -1.02 1.70
CA LYS A 8 -23.23 0.11 2.54
C LYS A 8 -21.99 0.80 3.12
N PHE A 9 -21.06 0.01 3.63
CA PHE A 9 -19.78 0.51 4.14
C PHE A 9 -18.99 1.25 3.07
N ALA A 10 -18.91 0.71 1.85
CA ALA A 10 -18.27 1.37 0.71
C ALA A 10 -18.84 2.77 0.43
N SER A 11 -20.17 2.92 0.57
CA SER A 11 -20.85 4.19 0.34
C SER A 11 -20.59 5.22 1.45
N GLU A 12 -20.43 4.77 2.69
CA GLU A 12 -20.23 5.65 3.86
C GLU A 12 -18.74 6.00 4.07
N SER A 13 -17.83 5.04 3.88
CA SER A 13 -16.40 5.22 4.10
C SER A 13 -15.67 5.80 2.87
N GLY A 14 -16.30 5.77 1.69
CA GLY A 14 -15.68 6.13 0.42
C GLY A 14 -14.68 5.09 -0.14
N TYR A 15 -14.66 3.88 0.43
CA TYR A 15 -13.88 2.77 -0.13
C TYR A 15 -14.66 2.08 -1.27
N THR A 16 -13.96 1.55 -2.25
CA THR A 16 -14.59 0.67 -3.25
C THR A 16 -14.79 -0.73 -2.67
N GLU A 17 -15.85 -1.43 -3.10
CA GLU A 17 -16.10 -2.82 -2.69
C GLU A 17 -14.92 -3.74 -3.02
N ASP A 18 -14.21 -3.46 -4.11
CA ASP A 18 -13.03 -4.21 -4.54
C ASP A 18 -11.82 -3.99 -3.61
N ALA A 19 -11.61 -2.76 -3.12
CA ALA A 19 -10.57 -2.47 -2.13
C ALA A 19 -10.82 -3.21 -0.81
N ILE A 20 -12.08 -3.28 -0.38
CA ILE A 20 -12.49 -4.01 0.81
C ILE A 20 -12.20 -5.52 0.63
N ARG A 21 -12.60 -6.09 -0.50
CA ARG A 21 -12.33 -7.49 -0.83
C ARG A 21 -10.84 -7.80 -0.93
N SER A 22 -10.06 -6.88 -1.47
CA SER A 22 -8.60 -7.00 -1.55
C SER A 22 -7.97 -7.02 -0.17
N LYS A 23 -8.35 -6.10 0.74
CA LYS A 23 -7.87 -6.11 2.13
C LYS A 23 -8.20 -7.39 2.90
N ILE A 24 -9.37 -7.98 2.62
CA ILE A 24 -9.77 -9.28 3.18
C ILE A 24 -8.90 -10.41 2.61
N ARG A 25 -8.68 -10.41 1.29
CA ARG A 25 -7.85 -11.42 0.61
C ARG A 25 -6.39 -11.37 1.05
N ASP A 26 -5.85 -10.17 1.21
CA ASP A 26 -4.48 -9.92 1.63
C ASP A 26 -4.26 -10.23 3.13
N GLY A 27 -5.33 -10.54 3.87
CA GLY A 27 -5.26 -10.87 5.30
C GLY A 27 -5.01 -9.65 6.20
N ILE A 28 -5.11 -8.43 5.65
CA ILE A 28 -4.98 -7.19 6.42
C ILE A 28 -6.14 -7.07 7.40
N TRP A 29 -7.34 -7.48 6.97
CA TRP A 29 -8.52 -7.50 7.83
C TRP A 29 -8.74 -8.91 8.39
N ARG A 30 -8.67 -9.04 9.71
CA ARG A 30 -8.84 -10.32 10.41
C ARG A 30 -10.33 -10.67 10.54
N LEU A 31 -10.64 -11.94 10.26
CA LEU A 31 -11.98 -12.51 10.42
C LEU A 31 -12.36 -12.53 11.90
N GLY A 32 -13.54 -12.02 12.24
CA GLY A 32 -14.04 -11.92 13.60
C GLY A 32 -13.61 -10.65 14.35
N GLU A 33 -12.72 -9.84 13.76
CA GLU A 33 -12.26 -8.57 14.35
C GLU A 33 -12.80 -7.38 13.54
N ILE A 34 -12.51 -7.32 12.23
CA ILE A 34 -12.94 -6.21 11.36
C ILE A 34 -14.08 -6.63 10.42
N TRP A 35 -14.10 -7.91 10.04
CA TRP A 35 -15.15 -8.46 9.17
C TRP A 35 -15.61 -9.81 9.66
N LEU A 36 -16.87 -10.12 9.42
CA LEU A 36 -17.48 -11.40 9.74
C LEU A 36 -18.17 -11.99 8.52
N LYS A 37 -18.16 -13.32 8.45
CA LYS A 37 -18.94 -14.06 7.47
C LYS A 37 -20.29 -14.40 8.10
N ALA A 38 -21.33 -13.77 7.59
CA ALA A 38 -22.68 -14.05 8.03
C ALA A 38 -23.09 -15.48 7.62
N PRO A 39 -24.06 -16.09 8.33
CA PRO A 39 -24.52 -17.45 8.03
C PRO A 39 -25.17 -17.57 6.64
N ASP A 40 -25.61 -16.45 6.05
CA ASP A 40 -26.10 -16.36 4.67
C ASP A 40 -24.97 -16.31 3.62
N GLY A 41 -23.71 -16.41 4.05
CA GLY A 41 -22.53 -16.38 3.19
C GLY A 41 -22.07 -14.98 2.80
N ARG A 42 -22.71 -13.92 3.30
CA ARG A 42 -22.33 -12.53 3.00
C ARG A 42 -21.21 -12.05 3.92
N THR A 43 -20.43 -11.10 3.41
CA THR A 43 -19.42 -10.38 4.19
C THR A 43 -20.08 -9.19 4.88
N LEU A 44 -19.97 -9.16 6.20
CA LEU A 44 -20.32 -8.03 7.04
C LEU A 44 -19.04 -7.38 7.57
N ILE A 45 -19.04 -6.07 7.65
CA ILE A 45 -17.99 -5.26 8.26
C ILE A 45 -18.49 -4.81 9.63
N ASP A 46 -17.65 -4.98 10.64
CA ASP A 46 -17.87 -4.41 11.96
C ASP A 46 -17.27 -3.00 12.00
N MET A 47 -18.10 -2.00 12.29
CA MET A 47 -17.64 -0.62 12.38
C MET A 47 -16.72 -0.39 13.57
N GLU A 48 -16.99 -1.05 14.71
CA GLU A 48 -16.21 -0.88 15.93
C GLU A 48 -14.80 -1.47 15.77
N GLY A 49 -14.73 -2.66 15.16
CA GLY A 49 -13.46 -3.29 14.80
C GLY A 49 -12.68 -2.49 13.74
N TYR A 50 -13.37 -1.90 12.77
CA TYR A 50 -12.76 -1.01 11.79
C TYR A 50 -12.21 0.26 12.45
N GLU A 51 -12.96 0.92 13.33
CA GLU A 51 -12.52 2.12 14.06
C GLU A 51 -11.28 1.80 14.89
N SER A 52 -11.29 0.71 15.66
CA SER A 52 -10.12 0.27 16.44
C SER A 52 -8.91 -0.02 15.55
N TRP A 53 -9.11 -0.65 14.39
CA TRP A 53 -8.04 -0.89 13.42
C TRP A 53 -7.50 0.41 12.80
N VAL A 54 -8.38 1.37 12.50
CA VAL A 54 -7.98 2.69 12.00
C VAL A 54 -7.20 3.43 13.07
N GLU A 55 -7.61 3.42 14.33
CA GLU A 55 -6.90 4.06 15.43
C GLU A 55 -5.54 3.38 15.68
N ALA A 56 -5.48 2.05 15.65
CA ALA A 56 -4.24 1.29 15.76
C ALA A 56 -3.28 1.57 14.59
N GLY A 57 -3.80 1.71 13.37
CA GLY A 57 -3.01 2.05 12.17
C GLY A 57 -2.61 3.52 12.11
N ALA A 58 -3.48 4.44 12.51
CA ALA A 58 -3.28 5.89 12.54
C ALA A 58 -2.23 6.28 13.61
N GLY A 59 -2.11 5.49 14.69
CA GLY A 59 -1.00 5.59 15.63
C GLY A 59 0.39 5.32 15.02
N SER A 60 0.47 4.74 13.81
CA SER A 60 1.75 4.42 13.15
C SER A 60 2.08 5.21 11.87
N GLY A 61 1.23 6.13 11.41
CA GLY A 61 1.68 7.10 10.41
C GLY A 61 0.63 7.65 9.46
N GLN A 62 0.67 8.97 9.32
CA GLN A 62 0.06 9.76 8.24
C GLN A 62 0.59 9.44 6.82
N SER A 63 1.05 8.22 6.54
CA SER A 63 1.72 7.88 5.28
C SER A 63 0.87 7.00 4.39
N GLN A 64 -0.31 7.48 3.98
CA GLN A 64 -0.88 7.12 2.67
C GLN A 64 -1.44 8.36 1.96
N THR A 65 -0.63 9.40 1.80
CA THR A 65 -0.81 10.31 0.67
C THR A 65 -0.04 9.78 -0.54
N ARG A 66 -0.80 9.13 -1.43
CA ARG A 66 -0.79 9.34 -2.88
C ARG A 66 0.54 9.16 -3.63
N ALA A 67 0.67 8.00 -4.28
CA ALA A 67 1.46 7.73 -5.49
C ALA A 67 2.85 8.37 -5.58
N SER A 68 3.88 7.64 -5.13
CA SER A 68 5.27 7.92 -5.51
C SER A 68 5.50 7.48 -6.97
N ARG A 69 5.14 8.33 -7.93
CA ARG A 69 5.72 8.27 -9.28
C ARG A 69 7.03 9.03 -9.25
N SER A 70 8.15 8.31 -9.11
CA SER A 70 9.46 8.75 -9.60
C SER A 70 10.45 7.59 -9.55
N ARG A 71 10.87 7.11 -10.72
CA ARG A 71 12.19 6.52 -10.90
C ARG A 71 12.79 7.11 -12.17
N SER A 72 13.34 8.30 -12.00
CA SER A 72 14.29 8.90 -12.93
C SER A 72 15.57 8.07 -12.90
N CYS A 73 15.97 7.51 -14.04
CA CYS A 73 17.29 6.88 -14.20
C CYS A 73 18.01 7.56 -15.35
N SER A 74 18.60 8.73 -15.10
CA SER A 74 19.64 9.28 -15.96
C SER A 74 20.95 8.58 -15.62
N GLY A 75 21.20 7.44 -16.26
CA GLY A 75 22.45 6.70 -16.14
C GLY A 75 23.30 6.86 -17.39
N VAL A 76 24.21 7.85 -17.40
CA VAL A 76 25.47 7.75 -18.15
C VAL A 76 26.53 8.56 -17.42
N LEU A 77 27.41 7.86 -16.71
CA LEU A 77 28.70 8.39 -16.27
C LEU A 77 29.72 7.78 -17.22
N GLY A 78 30.08 8.52 -18.27
CA GLY A 78 31.17 8.16 -19.15
C GLY A 78 32.50 8.35 -18.43
N ALA A 79 33.13 7.24 -18.05
CA ALA A 79 34.51 7.22 -17.58
C ALA A 79 35.45 7.40 -18.78
N ALA A 80 35.92 8.63 -19.01
CA ALA A 80 37.05 8.88 -19.90
C ALA A 80 38.34 8.89 -19.07
N SER A 81 39.08 7.79 -19.10
CA SER A 81 40.47 7.74 -18.63
C SER A 81 41.35 8.54 -19.58
N ALA A 82 41.85 9.69 -19.12
CA ALA A 82 42.95 10.38 -19.78
C ALA A 82 44.25 10.06 -19.04
N SER A 83 44.90 8.98 -19.46
CA SER A 83 46.25 8.61 -19.03
C SER A 83 47.22 9.72 -19.38
N ARG A 84 47.84 10.31 -18.34
CA ARG A 84 48.98 11.22 -18.49
C ARG A 84 50.27 10.41 -18.55
N SER A 85 51.19 10.89 -19.39
CA SER A 85 52.65 10.71 -19.37
C SER A 85 53.32 9.72 -20.35
N SER A 86 53.92 10.35 -21.38
CA SER A 86 55.28 10.14 -21.93
C SER A 86 55.50 9.13 -23.08
N PRO A 87 56.04 9.58 -24.23
CA PRO A 87 56.59 8.72 -25.28
C PRO A 87 58.08 8.40 -25.01
N PRO A 88 58.55 7.19 -25.30
CA PRO A 88 59.97 6.92 -25.53
C PRO A 88 60.22 6.48 -26.98
N PRO A 89 61.17 7.11 -27.69
CA PRO A 89 61.97 6.35 -28.65
C PRO A 89 63.48 6.53 -28.39
N LEU A 90 64.18 5.39 -28.27
CA LEU A 90 65.62 5.28 -28.39
C LEU A 90 65.93 4.23 -29.47
N ILE A 91 66.45 4.68 -30.61
CA ILE A 91 67.42 3.98 -31.46
C ILE A 91 68.24 5.04 -32.19
#